data_AF-A0A924H782-F1
#
_entry.id   AF-A0A924H782-F1
#
_cell.length_a   1.000
_cell.length_b   1.000
_cell.length_c   1.000
_cell.angle_alpha   90.00
_cell.angle_beta   90.00
_cell.angle_gamma   90.00
#
_symmetry.space_group_name_H-M   'P 1'
#
loop_
_entity.id
_entity.type
_entity.pdbx_description
1 polymer ?
#
loop_
_entity_poly.entity_id
_entity_poly.type
_entity_poly.pdbx_seq_one_letter_code
_entity_poly.pdbx_strand_id
1 'polypeptide(L)' 'MSQAHGYAAASTTAPLAPFSFERRTPGPLDVSIDILHCGVCHSDLHTARNEWGGTVYPSVPGHEIV' A
#
# COMPACT_ATOMS: atom_id res chain seq x y z
N MET A 1 -2.74 8.39 -16.20
CA MET A 1 -2.38 8.31 -14.77
C MET A 1 -3.66 8.51 -14.00
N SER A 2 -3.87 7.73 -12.94
CA SER A 2 -5.04 7.88 -12.08
C SER A 2 -4.57 8.14 -10.65
N GLN A 3 -5.17 9.15 -10.03
CA GLN A 3 -4.94 9.43 -8.62
C GLN A 3 -5.50 8.27 -7.79
N ALA A 4 -4.70 7.73 -6.88
CA ALA A 4 -5.08 6.71 -5.93
C ALA A 4 -4.88 7.23 -4.50
N HIS A 5 -5.70 6.72 -3.59
CA HIS A 5 -5.67 7.07 -2.17
C HIS A 5 -5.47 5.81 -1.34
N GLY A 6 -4.66 5.90 -0.30
CA GLY A 6 -4.42 4.80 0.63
C GLY A 6 -3.98 5.32 1.99
N TYR A 7 -3.58 4.40 2.86
CA TYR A 7 -2.97 4.71 4.15
C TYR A 7 -1.53 4.21 4.13
N ALA A 8 -0.57 5.10 4.41
CA ALA A 8 0.85 4.79 4.32
C ALA A 8 1.59 5.00 5.64
N ALA A 9 2.58 4.16 5.90
CA ALA A 9 3.62 4.41 6.88
C ALA A 9 4.68 5.32 6.25
N ALA A 10 5.09 6.37 6.95
CA ALA A 10 6.16 7.28 6.49
C ALA A 10 7.55 6.88 7.02
N SER A 11 7.61 6.06 8.07
CA SER A 11 8.82 5.52 8.68
C SER A 11 8.48 4.26 9.47
N THR A 12 9.49 3.60 10.04
CA THR A 12 9.36 2.37 10.85
C THR A 12 8.50 2.53 12.12
N THR A 13 8.31 3.77 12.58
CA THR A 13 7.60 4.08 13.83
C THR A 13 6.39 5.00 13.63
N ALA A 14 6.21 5.56 12.44
CA ALA A 14 5.07 6.43 12.15
C ALA A 14 3.78 5.61 12.07
N PRO A 15 2.66 6.10 12.64
CA PRO A 15 1.36 5.50 12.39
C PRO A 15 0.97 5.62 10.91
N LEU A 16 0.07 4.76 10.45
CA LEU A 16 -0.53 4.90 9.12
C LEU A 16 -1.32 6.20 9.04
N ALA A 17 -1.13 6.95 7.95
CA ALA A 17 -1.84 8.19 7.67
C ALA A 17 -2.33 8.23 6.21
N PRO A 18 -3.40 9.00 5.90
CA PRO A 18 -3.86 9.16 4.52
C PRO A 18 -2.73 9.61 3.58
N PHE A 19 -2.64 8.98 2.42
CA PHE A 19 -1.61 9.21 1.44
C PHE A 19 -2.19 9.12 0.02
N SER A 20 -1.84 10.09 -0.83
CA SER A 20 -2.29 10.16 -2.22
C SER A 20 -1.09 9.99 -3.15
N PHE A 21 -1.26 9.21 -4.22
CA PHE A 21 -0.20 8.91 -5.17
C PHE A 21 -0.75 8.64 -6.57
N GLU A 22 0.09 8.82 -7.58
CA GLU A 22 -0.28 8.58 -8.97
C GLU A 22 -0.01 7.13 -9.38
N ARG A 23 -1.01 6.48 -9.96
CA ARG A 23 -0.87 5.18 -10.62
C ARG A 23 -0.64 5.40 -12.11
N ARG A 24 0.18 4.53 -12.69
CA ARG A 24 0.35 4.46 -14.14
C ARG A 24 -0.99 4.15 -14.82
N THR A 25 -1.17 4.60 -16.05
CA THR A 25 -2.30 4.17 -16.88
C THR A 25 -2.21 2.65 -17.09
N PRO A 26 -3.31 1.88 -16.90
CA PRO A 26 -3.34 0.46 -17.24
C PRO A 26 -2.98 0.25 -18.72
N GLY A 27 -2.05 -0.68 -18.98
CA GLY A 27 -1.71 -1.13 -20.32
C GLY A 27 -2.65 -2.23 -20.82
N PRO A 28 -2.40 -2.79 -22.01
CA PRO A 28 -3.30 -3.75 -22.66
C PRO A 28 -3.52 -5.06 -21.88
N LEU A 29 -2.63 -5.41 -20.95
CA LEU A 29 -2.68 -6.65 -20.16
C LEU A 29 -2.87 -6.38 -18.66
N ASP A 30 -3.09 -5.13 -18.27
CA ASP A 30 -3.29 -4.77 -16.87
C ASP A 30 -4.77 -4.69 -16.53
N VAL A 31 -5.08 -4.90 -15.25
CA VAL A 31 -6.43 -4.74 -14.71
C VAL A 31 -6.43 -3.59 -13.72
N SER A 32 -7.42 -2.71 -13.84
CA SER A 32 -7.75 -1.74 -12.81
C SER A 32 -8.81 -2.34 -11.91
N ILE A 33 -8.56 -2.34 -10.60
CA ILE A 33 -9.44 -2.93 -9.60
C ILE A 33 -9.90 -1.81 -8.67
N ASP A 34 -11.21 -1.73 -8.44
CA ASP A 34 -11.76 -0.96 -7.34
C ASP A 34 -11.74 -1.84 -6.09
N ILE A 35 -11.00 -1.43 -5.07
CA ILE A 35 -10.76 -2.24 -3.87
C ILE A 35 -11.94 -2.02 -2.92
N LEU A 36 -12.78 -3.04 -2.75
CA LEU A 36 -13.91 -2.97 -1.84
C LEU A 36 -13.47 -3.28 -0.41
N HIS A 37 -12.61 -4.28 -0.25
CA HIS A 37 -12.09 -4.70 1.04
C HIS A 37 -10.62 -5.11 0.93
N CYS A 38 -9.88 -4.97 2.03
CA CYS A 38 -8.54 -5.54 2.18
C CYS A 38 -8.39 -6.07 3.60
N GLY A 39 -7.94 -7.32 3.74
CA GLY A 39 -7.61 -7.93 5.03
C GLY A 39 -6.40 -7.27 5.71
N VAL A 40 -6.21 -7.58 7.00
CA VAL A 40 -5.05 -7.16 7.78
C VAL A 40 -4.46 -8.38 8.47
N CYS A 41 -3.16 -8.59 8.32
CA CYS A 41 -2.44 -9.66 8.99
C CYS A 41 -1.05 -9.21 9.48
N HIS A 42 -0.27 -10.15 10.02
CA HIS A 42 1.03 -9.82 10.61
C HIS A 42 2.09 -9.44 9.57
N SER A 43 2.01 -9.92 8.33
CA SER A 43 2.92 -9.52 7.25
C SER A 43 2.82 -8.03 6.93
N ASP A 44 1.64 -7.43 7.10
CA ASP A 44 1.47 -5.98 6.97
C ASP A 44 2.23 -5.23 8.06
N LEU A 45 2.18 -5.72 9.31
CA LEU A 45 2.90 -5.12 10.44
C LEU A 45 4.42 -5.22 10.25
N HIS A 46 4.91 -6.41 9.90
CA HIS A 46 6.34 -6.63 9.65
C HIS A 46 6.85 -5.74 8.52
N THR A 47 6.05 -5.55 7.47
CA THR A 47 6.37 -4.64 6.36
C THR A 47 6.36 -3.19 6.81
N ALA A 48 5.28 -2.71 7.43
CA ALA A 48 5.14 -1.32 7.85
C ALA A 48 6.26 -0.88 8.83
N ARG A 49 6.70 -1.79 9.71
CA ARG A 49 7.75 -1.56 10.71
C ARG A 49 9.17 -1.90 10.23
N ASN A 50 9.31 -2.37 8.99
CA ASN A 50 10.59 -2.80 8.41
C ASN A 50 11.31 -3.91 9.21
N GLU A 51 10.56 -4.82 9.82
CA GLU A 51 11.11 -5.90 10.65
C GLU A 51 11.84 -6.99 9.83
N TRP A 52 11.56 -7.05 8.52
CA TRP A 52 12.30 -7.89 7.57
C TRP A 52 13.50 -7.19 6.91
N GLY A 53 13.61 -5.87 7.08
CA GLY A 53 14.55 -5.04 6.32
C GLY A 53 14.11 -4.76 4.88
N GLY A 54 14.57 -3.65 4.30
CA GLY A 54 14.34 -3.30 2.89
C GLY A 54 13.00 -2.63 2.56
N THR A 55 12.20 -2.24 3.55
CA THR A 55 10.97 -1.48 3.32
C THR A 55 11.27 -0.13 2.70
N VAL A 56 10.62 0.18 1.58
CA VAL A 56 10.67 1.49 0.93
C VAL A 56 9.51 2.34 1.43
N TYR A 57 9.82 3.50 1.99
CA TYR A 57 8.83 4.46 2.46
C TYR A 57 8.62 5.59 1.44
N PRO A 58 7.41 6.16 1.33
CA PRO A 58 6.19 5.78 2.05
C PRO A 58 5.65 4.41 1.60
N SER A 59 5.22 3.58 2.56
CA SER A 59 4.78 2.20 2.33
C SER A 59 3.27 2.08 2.58
N VAL A 60 2.52 1.61 1.58
CA VAL A 60 1.08 1.28 1.69
C VAL A 60 0.97 -0.24 1.79
N PRO A 61 0.81 -0.82 3.00
CA PRO A 61 0.63 -2.26 3.18
C PRO A 61 -0.78 -2.73 2.77
N GLY A 62 -1.02 -4.04 2.81
CA GLY A 62 -2.27 -4.67 2.37
C GLY A 62 -2.06 -5.55 1.14
N HIS A 63 -2.31 -6.86 1.30
CA HIS A 63 -2.11 -7.87 0.26
C HIS A 63 -3.22 -8.94 0.23
N GLU A 64 -4.36 -8.64 0.84
CA GLU A 64 -5.54 -9.51 0.96
C GLU A 64 -6.78 -8.81 0.35
N ILE A 65 -6.67 -8.41 -0.92
CA ILE A 65 -7.62 -7.52 -1.62
C ILE A 65 -8.80 -8.30 -2.23
N VAL A 66 -10.02 -7.76 -2.08
CA VAL A 66 -11.25 -8.17 -2.79
C VAL A 66 -11.92 -6.97 -3.45
#